data_AF-A0A1F6WR73-F1
#
_entry.id   AF-A0A1F6WR73-F1
#
_cell.length_a   1.000
_cell.length_b   1.000
_cell.length_c   1.000
_cell.angle_alpha   90.00
_cell.angle_beta   90.00
_cell.angle_gamma   90.00
#
_symmetry.space_group_name_H-M   'P 1'
#
loop_
_entity.id
_entity.type
_entity.pdbx_description
1 polymer ?
#
loop_
_entity_poly.entity_id
_entity_poly.type
_entity_poly.pdbx_seq_one_letter_code
_entity_poly.pdbx_strand_id
1 'polypeptide(L)'
;MNKIYLLQGIIFQNGSIYGIGNKPGIGSAATIKPAMIFAMFHGIVGPNVLNELTGEMSDKWGESSITNFELTENTLTYIKHYNGRPPIHYSFTKKEDGSWSGKYSGIDCGEGEANIHVVETFESFLSPESIKNG
;
A
#
# COMPACT_ATOMS: atom_id res chain seq x y z
N MET A 1 2.50 26.50 -3.33
CA MET A 1 2.39 25.33 -4.22
C MET A 1 1.87 24.18 -3.40
N ASN A 2 0.86 23.49 -3.93
CA ASN A 2 0.27 22.33 -3.26
C ASN A 2 1.23 21.15 -3.40
N LYS A 3 1.64 20.58 -2.27
CA LYS A 3 2.52 19.41 -2.25
C LYS A 3 1.73 18.17 -2.66
N ILE A 4 2.27 17.39 -3.57
CA ILE A 4 1.72 16.11 -3.99
C ILE A 4 2.75 15.03 -3.65
N TYR A 5 2.30 13.89 -3.15
CA TYR A 5 3.15 12.76 -2.82
C TYR A 5 2.76 11.56 -3.67
N LEU A 6 3.74 11.00 -4.38
CA LEU A 6 3.61 9.73 -5.07
C LEU A 6 4.09 8.63 -4.13
N LEU A 7 3.27 7.59 -4.01
CA LEU A 7 3.48 6.46 -3.12
C LEU A 7 3.69 5.21 -3.98
N GLN A 8 4.77 4.48 -3.76
CA GLN A 8 4.99 3.18 -4.39
C GLN A 8 5.61 2.21 -3.40
N GLY A 9 5.01 1.03 -3.24
CA GLY A 9 5.49 0.10 -2.23
C GLY A 9 5.11 -1.35 -2.45
N ILE A 10 5.55 -2.18 -1.52
CA ILE A 10 5.31 -3.62 -1.45
C ILE A 10 4.79 -3.96 -0.07
N ILE A 11 3.68 -4.69 -0.03
CA ILE A 11 3.10 -5.29 1.17
C ILE A 11 3.64 -6.72 1.32
N PHE A 12 3.97 -7.10 2.55
CA PHE A 12 4.40 -8.45 2.94
C PHE A 12 3.42 -9.00 3.98
N GLN A 13 2.79 -10.13 3.66
CA GLN A 13 1.81 -10.77 4.52
C GLN A 13 2.11 -12.26 4.65
N ASN A 14 1.99 -12.77 5.87
CA ASN A 14 1.97 -14.21 6.09
C ASN A 14 0.67 -14.79 5.52
N GLY A 15 0.79 -15.79 4.66
CA GLY A 15 -0.35 -16.48 4.06
C GLY A 15 -0.09 -17.96 3.93
N SER A 16 -0.92 -18.62 3.12
CA SER A 16 -0.77 -20.03 2.80
C SER A 16 -0.98 -20.24 1.31
N ILE A 17 -0.18 -21.15 0.76
CA ILE A 17 -0.35 -21.63 -0.62
C ILE A 17 -0.94 -23.03 -0.60
N TYR A 18 -1.88 -23.26 -1.53
CA TYR A 18 -2.49 -24.55 -1.78
C TYR A 18 -1.76 -25.22 -2.94
N GLY A 19 -1.41 -26.48 -2.78
CA GLY A 19 -0.74 -27.25 -3.82
C GLY A 19 -0.94 -28.74 -3.67
N ILE A 20 -0.31 -29.50 -4.55
CA ILE A 20 -0.31 -30.96 -4.51
C ILE A 20 1.09 -31.42 -4.14
N GLY A 21 1.20 -32.31 -3.16
CA GLY A 21 2.45 -32.91 -2.73
C GLY A 21 2.33 -34.43 -2.65
N ASN A 22 3.45 -35.14 -2.81
CA ASN A 22 3.49 -36.58 -2.61
C ASN A 22 3.64 -36.89 -1.12
N LYS A 23 2.72 -37.68 -0.56
CA LYS A 23 2.73 -38.09 0.85
C LYS A 23 3.02 -39.59 0.93
N PRO A 24 4.10 -40.03 1.61
CA PRO A 24 4.46 -41.44 1.71
C PRO A 24 3.29 -42.30 2.17
N GLY A 25 3.02 -43.39 1.43
CA GLY A 25 1.92 -44.32 1.72
C GLY A 25 0.52 -43.86 1.28
N ILE A 26 0.36 -42.63 0.79
CA ILE A 26 -0.93 -42.07 0.34
C ILE A 26 -0.89 -41.69 -1.15
N GLY A 27 0.27 -41.26 -1.66
CA GLY A 27 0.42 -40.74 -3.02
C GLY A 27 0.21 -39.24 -3.09
N SER A 28 -0.36 -38.73 -4.18
CA SER A 28 -0.60 -37.29 -4.36
C SER A 28 -1.74 -36.80 -3.46
N ALA A 29 -1.47 -35.79 -2.64
CA ALA A 29 -2.43 -35.21 -1.72
C ALA A 29 -2.41 -33.67 -1.79
N ALA A 30 -3.55 -33.05 -1.48
CA ALA A 30 -3.61 -31.61 -1.27
C ALA A 30 -2.78 -31.23 -0.03
N THR A 31 -1.96 -30.19 -0.17
CA THR A 31 -1.10 -29.66 0.89
C THR A 31 -1.33 -28.16 1.05
N ILE A 32 -1.31 -27.70 2.29
CA ILE A 32 -1.29 -26.29 2.66
C ILE A 32 0.08 -26.01 3.26
N LYS A 33 0.79 -25.01 2.73
CA LYS A 33 2.09 -24.59 3.25
C LYS A 33 2.07 -23.10 3.60
N PRO A 34 2.64 -22.70 4.74
CA PRO A 34 2.89 -21.28 5.02
C PRO A 34 3.74 -20.67 3.89
N ALA A 35 3.40 -19.46 3.48
CA ALA A 35 4.14 -18.72 2.49
C ALA A 35 4.08 -17.22 2.77
N MET A 36 5.15 -16.52 2.42
CA MET A 36 5.13 -15.06 2.37
C MET A 36 4.46 -14.62 1.07
N ILE A 37 3.35 -13.90 1.19
CA ILE A 37 2.64 -13.30 0.07
C ILE A 37 3.07 -11.84 -0.01
N PHE A 38 3.46 -11.40 -1.21
CA PHE A 38 3.75 -10.00 -1.48
C PHE A 38 2.82 -9.42 -2.54
N ALA A 39 2.62 -8.10 -2.49
CA ALA A 39 1.83 -7.36 -3.47
C ALA A 39 2.37 -5.95 -3.63
N MET A 40 2.50 -5.47 -4.86
CA MET A 40 2.78 -4.07 -5.12
C MET A 40 1.54 -3.21 -4.93
N PHE A 41 1.76 -1.97 -4.50
CA PHE A 41 0.75 -0.93 -4.47
C PHE A 41 1.34 0.38 -4.99
N HIS A 42 0.48 1.24 -5.51
CA HIS A 42 0.82 2.61 -5.88
C HIS A 42 -0.30 3.55 -5.46
N GLY A 43 0.03 4.79 -5.14
CA GLY A 43 -0.94 5.78 -4.72
C GLY A 43 -0.45 7.20 -4.93
N ILE A 44 -1.38 8.12 -4.76
CA ILE A 44 -1.14 9.55 -4.85
C ILE A 44 -1.87 10.26 -3.71
N VAL A 45 -1.21 11.21 -3.07
CA VAL A 45 -1.78 12.03 -2.00
C VAL A 45 -1.57 13.50 -2.33
N GLY A 46 -2.63 14.30 -2.18
CA GLY A 46 -2.61 15.75 -2.39
C GLY A 46 -3.65 16.45 -1.53
N PRO A 47 -3.65 17.79 -1.50
CA PRO A 47 -4.64 18.54 -0.73
C PRO A 47 -6.03 18.44 -1.35
N ASN A 48 -7.04 18.20 -0.52
CA ASN A 48 -8.45 18.33 -0.91
C ASN A 48 -8.93 19.79 -0.83
N VAL A 49 -10.24 20.02 -1.05
CA VAL A 49 -10.88 21.35 -0.96
C VAL A 49 -10.80 21.99 0.44
N LEU A 50 -10.56 21.20 1.47
CA LEU A 50 -10.37 21.64 2.86
C LEU A 50 -8.87 21.79 3.22
N ASN A 51 -7.97 21.63 2.23
CA ASN A 51 -6.53 21.65 2.39
C ASN A 51 -5.97 20.52 3.28
N GLU A 52 -6.70 19.41 3.40
CA GLU A 52 -6.24 18.18 4.06
C GLU A 52 -5.58 17.25 3.05
N LEU A 53 -4.48 16.58 3.44
CA LEU A 53 -3.81 15.60 2.60
C LEU A 53 -4.62 14.30 2.55
N THR A 54 -5.21 14.04 1.39
CA THR A 54 -5.99 12.83 1.09
C THR A 54 -5.56 12.27 -0.25
N GLY A 55 -5.93 11.02 -0.54
CA GLY A 55 -5.42 10.38 -1.73
C GLY A 55 -6.15 9.13 -2.14
N GLU A 56 -5.60 8.48 -3.15
CA GLU A 56 -6.05 7.20 -3.65
C GLU A 56 -4.87 6.23 -3.74
N MET A 57 -5.15 4.96 -3.56
CA MET A 57 -4.20 3.86 -3.69
C MET A 57 -4.84 2.71 -4.42
N SER A 58 -4.09 2.10 -5.31
CA SER A 58 -4.46 0.87 -6.00
C SER A 58 -3.43 -0.22 -5.72
N ASP A 59 -3.93 -1.43 -5.54
CA ASP A 59 -3.12 -2.64 -5.41
C ASP A 59 -3.89 -3.86 -5.95
N LYS A 60 -3.36 -5.08 -5.71
CA LYS A 60 -3.98 -6.30 -6.22
C LYS A 60 -5.41 -6.58 -5.69
N TRP A 61 -5.81 -5.95 -4.59
CA TRP A 61 -7.13 -6.12 -3.98
C TRP A 61 -8.13 -5.04 -4.42
N GLY A 62 -7.67 -3.99 -5.12
CA GLY A 62 -8.50 -2.99 -5.77
C GLY A 62 -8.11 -1.56 -5.41
N GLU A 63 -9.03 -0.64 -5.66
CA GLU A 63 -8.88 0.78 -5.37
C GLU A 63 -9.34 1.11 -3.95
N SER A 64 -8.69 2.11 -3.36
CA SER A 64 -8.92 2.54 -1.98
C SER A 64 -8.58 4.01 -1.82
N SER A 65 -9.18 4.66 -0.83
CA SER A 65 -8.82 6.03 -0.45
C SER A 65 -7.80 6.05 0.69
N ILE A 66 -7.00 7.11 0.72
CA ILE A 66 -6.05 7.46 1.78
C ILE A 66 -6.59 8.67 2.54
N THR A 67 -6.65 8.56 3.86
CA THR A 67 -7.01 9.64 4.78
C THR A 67 -6.00 9.73 5.92
N ASN A 68 -6.09 10.80 6.72
CA ASN A 68 -5.23 11.05 7.87
C ASN A 68 -3.73 10.88 7.54
N PHE A 69 -3.32 11.42 6.39
CA PHE A 69 -1.94 11.33 5.94
C PHE A 69 -1.06 12.32 6.70
N GLU A 70 -0.12 11.79 7.47
CA GLU A 70 0.86 12.58 8.21
C GLU A 70 2.27 12.15 7.82
N LEU A 71 3.06 13.11 7.33
CA LEU A 71 4.44 12.90 6.94
C LEU A 71 5.34 13.88 7.70
N THR A 72 6.27 13.34 8.47
CA THR A 72 7.36 14.09 9.11
C THR A 72 8.70 13.73 8.45
N GLU A 73 9.80 14.24 9.01
CA GLU A 73 11.13 13.86 8.55
C GLU A 73 11.40 12.35 8.70
N ASN A 74 10.84 11.72 9.74
CA ASN A 74 11.19 10.35 10.14
C ASN A 74 9.99 9.38 10.19
N THR A 75 8.77 9.89 10.19
CA THR A 75 7.55 9.07 10.31
C THR A 75 6.56 9.37 9.18
N LEU A 76 5.86 8.32 8.75
CA LEU A 76 4.75 8.40 7.82
C LEU A 76 3.62 7.54 8.36
N THR A 77 2.43 8.13 8.52
CA THR A 77 1.22 7.41 8.89
C THR A 77 0.09 7.78 7.94
N TYR A 78 -0.80 6.82 7.68
CA TYR A 78 -2.05 7.08 6.97
C TYR A 78 -3.06 5.96 7.24
N ILE A 79 -4.32 6.23 6.91
CA ILE A 79 -5.40 5.25 6.96
C ILE A 79 -5.86 4.97 5.53
N LYS A 80 -5.99 3.68 5.22
CA LYS A 80 -6.49 3.18 3.94
C LYS A 80 -7.90 2.65 4.08
N HIS A 81 -8.78 3.03 3.15
CA HIS A 81 -10.18 2.61 3.14
C HIS A 81 -10.57 1.97 1.81
N TYR A 82 -11.00 0.72 1.86
CA TYR A 82 -11.78 0.12 0.77
C TYR A 82 -13.26 0.41 0.98
N ASN A 83 -14.01 0.57 -0.12
CA ASN A 83 -15.45 0.76 -0.04
C ASN A 83 -16.12 -0.40 0.71
N GLY A 84 -16.90 -0.08 1.76
CA GLY A 84 -17.62 -1.07 2.56
C GLY A 84 -16.76 -1.96 3.47
N ARG A 85 -15.48 -1.62 3.70
CA ARG A 85 -14.60 -2.39 4.59
C ARG A 85 -14.07 -1.55 5.76
N PRO A 86 -13.68 -2.18 6.88
CA PRO A 86 -12.99 -1.50 7.97
C PRO A 86 -11.68 -0.84 7.51
N PRO A 87 -11.25 0.24 8.18
CA PRO A 87 -10.00 0.91 7.87
C PRO A 87 -8.77 0.02 8.13
N ILE A 88 -7.70 0.30 7.39
CA ILE A 88 -6.38 -0.29 7.59
C ILE A 88 -5.41 0.84 7.95
N HIS A 89 -4.77 0.72 9.10
CA HIS A 89 -3.82 1.71 9.59
C HIS A 89 -2.42 1.36 9.11
N TYR A 90 -1.70 2.32 8.56
CA TYR A 90 -0.32 2.19 8.14
C TYR A 90 0.58 3.11 8.96
N SER A 91 1.77 2.62 9.32
CA SER A 91 2.79 3.39 10.03
C SER A 91 4.19 2.95 9.60
N PHE A 92 5.02 3.91 9.20
CA PHE A 92 6.35 3.68 8.67
C PHE A 92 7.39 4.58 9.35
N THR A 93 8.62 4.09 9.36
CA THR A 93 9.82 4.85 9.74
C THR A 93 10.78 4.94 8.56
N LYS A 94 11.32 6.13 8.35
CA LYS A 94 12.32 6.37 7.31
C LYS A 94 13.63 5.64 7.64
N LYS A 95 14.25 5.06 6.62
CA LYS A 95 15.54 4.37 6.69
C LYS A 95 16.65 5.30 6.19
N GLU A 96 17.89 4.95 6.51
CA GLU A 96 19.08 5.72 6.11
C GLU A 96 19.22 5.85 4.58
N ASP A 97 18.76 4.84 3.83
CA ASP A 97 18.76 4.84 2.36
C ASP A 97 17.62 5.66 1.74
N GLY A 98 16.79 6.34 2.56
CA GLY A 98 15.64 7.13 2.14
C GLY A 98 14.37 6.33 1.84
N SER A 99 14.41 4.99 1.91
CA SER A 99 13.21 4.16 1.87
C SER A 99 12.44 4.23 3.19
N TRP A 100 11.19 3.79 3.18
CA TRP A 100 10.35 3.71 4.36
C TRP A 100 9.96 2.27 4.61
N SER A 101 10.03 1.82 5.85
CA SER A 101 9.62 0.47 6.26
C SER A 101 8.72 0.56 7.47
N GLY A 102 7.69 -0.27 7.49
CA GLY A 102 6.60 -0.09 8.43
C GLY A 102 5.69 -1.30 8.53
N LYS A 103 4.59 -1.09 9.24
CA LYS A 103 3.55 -2.09 9.47
C LYS A 103 2.21 -1.54 9.03
N TYR A 104 1.31 -2.48 8.78
CA TYR A 104 -0.10 -2.17 8.66
C TYR A 104 -0.93 -3.09 9.54
N SER A 105 -2.09 -2.61 9.98
CA SER A 105 -3.04 -3.40 10.76
C SER A 105 -4.47 -3.03 10.42
N GLY A 106 -5.34 -4.03 10.34
CA GLY A 106 -6.77 -3.83 10.11
C GLY A 106 -7.56 -5.07 10.55
N ILE A 107 -8.82 -4.86 10.94
CA ILE A 107 -9.68 -5.93 11.49
C ILE A 107 -9.79 -7.12 10.52
N ASP A 108 -9.97 -6.83 9.24
CA ASP A 108 -10.17 -7.83 8.20
C ASP A 108 -8.88 -8.44 7.64
N CYS A 109 -7.78 -7.67 7.64
CA CYS A 109 -6.53 -8.08 7.00
C CYS A 109 -5.47 -8.60 7.99
N GLY A 110 -5.73 -8.46 9.30
CA GLY A 110 -4.75 -8.71 10.34
C GLY A 110 -3.61 -7.71 10.29
N GLU A 111 -2.41 -8.18 10.62
CA GLU A 111 -1.18 -7.38 10.62
C GLU A 111 -0.19 -7.86 9.56
N GLY A 112 0.60 -6.94 9.03
CA GLY A 112 1.70 -7.27 8.14
C GLY A 112 2.72 -6.13 8.04
N GLU A 113 3.68 -6.31 7.16
CA GLU A 113 4.76 -5.35 6.94
C GLU A 113 4.64 -4.73 5.55
N ALA A 114 5.18 -3.53 5.39
CA ALA A 114 5.24 -2.87 4.10
C ALA A 114 6.50 -2.02 3.98
N ASN A 115 7.05 -1.98 2.77
CA ASN A 115 8.11 -1.04 2.39
C ASN A 115 7.56 -0.10 1.31
N ILE A 116 7.90 1.18 1.40
CA ILE A 116 7.36 2.22 0.53
C ILE A 116 8.44 3.26 0.18
N HIS A 117 8.37 3.77 -1.04
CA HIS A 117 9.03 5.00 -1.47
C HIS A 117 7.99 6.11 -1.56
N VAL A 118 8.35 7.27 -1.03
CA VAL A 118 7.53 8.47 -1.06
C VAL A 118 8.30 9.55 -1.80
N VAL A 119 7.70 10.08 -2.86
CA VAL A 119 8.30 11.12 -3.71
C VAL A 119 7.41 12.34 -3.67
N GLU A 120 7.94 13.47 -3.19
CA GLU A 120 7.28 14.77 -3.32
C GLU A 120 7.37 15.23 -4.78
N THR A 121 6.24 15.68 -5.33
CA THR A 121 6.11 16.17 -6.70
C THR A 121 5.19 17.39 -6.75
N PHE A 122 5.05 17.96 -7.95
CA PHE A 122 4.25 19.13 -8.24
C PHE A 122 3.03 18.76 -9.09
N GLU A 123 1.99 19.59 -9.02
CA GLU A 123 0.76 19.42 -9.81
C GLU A 123 1.01 19.33 -11.33
N SER A 124 2.05 20.01 -11.83
CA SER A 124 2.46 19.91 -13.23
C SER A 124 2.84 18.49 -13.66
N PHE A 125 3.29 17.63 -12.73
CA PHE A 125 3.57 16.21 -13.02
C PHE A 125 2.32 15.41 -13.41
N LEU A 126 1.14 15.86 -12.97
CA LEU A 126 -0.14 15.22 -13.28
C LEU A 126 -0.80 15.79 -14.55
N SER A 127 -0.16 16.75 -15.21
CA SER A 127 -0.66 17.42 -16.41
C SER A 127 0.13 16.98 -17.64
N PRO A 128 -0.09 15.77 -18.18
CA PRO A 128 0.61 15.33 -19.37
C PRO A 128 0.30 16.27 -20.55
N GLU A 129 1.35 16.73 -21.25
CA GLU A 129 1.23 17.67 -22.37
C GLU A 129 0.34 17.15 -23.52
N SER A 130 0.11 15.84 -23.57
CA SER A 130 -0.69 15.13 -24.56
C SER A 130 -2.20 15.16 -24.31
N ILE A 131 -2.67 15.56 -23.12
CA ILE A 131 -4.11 15.81 -22.88
C ILE A 131 -4.38 17.28 -23.23
N LYS A 132 -4.24 17.60 -24.52
CA LYS A 132 -4.88 18.77 -25.13
C LYS A 132 -6.12 18.24 -25.84
N ASN A 133 -7.26 18.45 -25.20
CA ASN A 133 -8.65 18.25 -25.65
C ASN A 133 -8.84 17.81 -27.11
N GLY A 134 -9.52 16.68 -27.29
CA GLY A 134 -10.49 16.53 -28.37
C GLY A 134 -11.84 17.05 -27.90
#